data_AF-A0A920H2J4-F1
#
_entry.id   AF-A0A920H2J4-F1
#
_cell.length_a   1.000
_cell.length_b   1.000
_cell.length_c   1.000
_cell.angle_alpha   90.00
_cell.angle_beta   90.00
_cell.angle_gamma   90.00
#
_symmetry.space_group_name_H-M   'P 1'
#
loop_
_entity.id
_entity.type
_entity.pdbx_description
1 polymer ?
#
loop_
_entity_poly.entity_id
_entity_poly.type
_entity_poly.pdbx_seq_one_letter_code
_entity_poly.pdbx_strand_id
1 'polypeptide(L)'
;MKTDMSGAASAWGVINLVARTNQKIGLTVYTPIVENMVSGSAIRPGDVLKTRNGKTIEVMNTDAEGRLIMADALAFASEAMPDLICDIATLTGASYVALGLDIGAVLSNNRDLEKNLLNLQKILVNIFIHYLSLTNTEN
;
A
#
# COMPACT_ATOMS: atom_id res chain seq x y z
N MET A 1 -1.19 -17.86 0.66
CA MET A 1 -0.77 -16.73 -0.20
C MET A 1 0.67 -16.31 0.15
N LYS A 2 1.70 -17.08 -0.26
CA LYS A 2 3.09 -16.82 0.20
C LYS A 2 3.70 -15.49 -0.29
N THR A 3 3.16 -14.95 -1.38
CA THR A 3 3.61 -13.71 -2.01
C THR A 3 2.85 -12.49 -1.52
N ASP A 4 1.97 -12.63 -0.51
CA ASP A 4 1.18 -11.50 0.02
C ASP A 4 1.98 -10.53 0.90
N MET A 5 3.30 -10.70 0.89
CA MET A 5 4.30 -9.82 1.49
C MET A 5 5.16 -9.14 0.42
N SER A 6 4.83 -9.27 -0.87
CA SER A 6 5.66 -8.75 -1.97
C SER A 6 5.73 -7.22 -1.97
N GLY A 7 4.72 -6.53 -1.42
CA GLY A 7 4.76 -5.08 -1.19
C GLY A 7 5.86 -4.69 -0.20
N ALA A 8 5.94 -5.38 0.94
CA ALA A 8 7.03 -5.22 1.90
C ALA A 8 8.39 -5.58 1.27
N ALA A 9 8.49 -6.70 0.57
CA ALA A 9 9.72 -7.10 -0.12
C ALA A 9 10.21 -6.02 -1.11
N SER A 10 9.28 -5.39 -1.84
CA SER A 10 9.58 -4.29 -2.76
C SER A 10 10.12 -3.05 -2.02
N ALA A 11 9.50 -2.66 -0.91
CA ALA A 11 9.98 -1.54 -0.08
C ALA A 11 11.39 -1.80 0.49
N TRP A 12 11.68 -3.03 0.91
CA TRP A 12 13.01 -3.46 1.32
C TRP A 12 14.02 -3.48 0.15
N GLY A 13 13.56 -3.74 -1.07
CA GLY A 13 14.36 -3.55 -2.29
C GLY A 13 14.76 -2.09 -2.49
N VAL A 14 13.82 -1.16 -2.30
CA VAL A 14 14.04 0.29 -2.43
C VAL A 14 15.05 0.79 -1.39
N ILE A 15 14.92 0.41 -0.11
CA ILE A 15 15.88 0.86 0.91
C ILE A 15 17.30 0.36 0.62
N ASN A 16 17.45 -0.88 0.13
CA ASN A 16 18.75 -1.42 -0.29
C ASN A 16 19.32 -0.66 -1.51
N LEU A 17 18.48 -0.29 -2.48
CA LEU A 17 18.91 0.52 -3.62
C LEU A 17 19.38 1.92 -3.19
N VAL A 18 18.61 2.59 -2.32
CA VAL A 18 18.95 3.92 -1.78
C VAL A 18 20.27 3.89 -1.02
N ALA A 19 20.46 2.88 -0.15
CA ALA A 19 21.70 2.69 0.60
C ALA A 19 22.92 2.49 -0.31
N ARG A 20 22.76 1.76 -1.42
CA ARG A 20 23.86 1.49 -2.38
C ARG A 20 24.19 2.67 -3.31
N THR A 21 23.21 3.52 -3.58
CA THR A 21 23.35 4.65 -4.53
C THR A 21 23.70 5.96 -3.84
N ASN A 22 23.83 5.95 -2.50
CA ASN A 22 24.22 7.11 -1.68
C ASN A 22 23.36 8.36 -1.96
N GLN A 23 22.07 8.16 -2.19
CA GLN A 23 21.11 9.23 -2.40
C GLN A 23 20.95 10.04 -1.10
N LYS A 24 20.93 11.36 -1.22
CA LYS A 24 20.74 12.27 -0.09
C LYS A 24 19.25 12.44 0.24
N ILE A 25 18.58 11.35 0.54
CA ILE A 25 17.15 11.34 0.92
C ILE A 25 16.98 10.72 2.30
N GLY A 26 16.07 11.27 3.10
CA GLY A 26 15.57 10.59 4.29
C GLY A 26 14.54 9.55 3.87
N LEU A 27 14.79 8.28 4.14
CA LEU A 27 13.86 7.19 3.84
C LEU A 27 13.64 6.35 5.09
N THR A 28 12.38 6.22 5.50
CA THR A 28 11.97 5.28 6.54
C THR A 28 11.01 4.27 5.92
N VAL A 29 11.22 2.99 6.19
CA VAL A 29 10.37 1.90 5.71
C VAL A 29 9.65 1.27 6.88
N TYR A 30 8.31 1.27 6.83
CA TYR A 30 7.46 0.56 7.79
C TYR A 30 6.88 -0.68 7.11
N THR A 31 7.03 -1.84 7.75
CA THR A 31 6.47 -3.10 7.26
C THR A 31 5.65 -3.79 8.35
N PRO A 32 4.32 -3.63 8.36
CA PRO A 32 3.46 -4.45 9.20
C PRO A 32 3.49 -5.90 8.67
N ILE A 33 4.03 -6.84 9.46
CA ILE A 33 4.17 -8.25 9.06
C ILE A 33 3.36 -9.12 10.01
N VAL A 34 2.39 -9.85 9.45
CA VAL A 34 1.52 -10.78 10.17
C VAL A 34 1.15 -11.96 9.26
N GLU A 35 0.55 -13.00 9.84
CA GLU A 35 -0.16 -14.03 9.07
C GLU A 35 -1.67 -13.87 9.27
N ASN A 36 -2.44 -14.15 8.22
CA ASN A 36 -3.90 -14.24 8.29
C ASN A 36 -4.31 -15.72 8.34
N MET A 37 -4.66 -16.21 9.53
CA MET A 37 -4.93 -17.63 9.78
C MET A 37 -6.24 -17.84 10.53
N VAL A 38 -6.97 -18.89 10.14
CA VAL A 38 -8.19 -19.31 10.82
C VAL A 38 -7.84 -19.98 12.15
N SER A 39 -8.51 -19.54 13.22
CA SER A 39 -8.41 -20.15 14.55
C SER A 39 -9.66 -19.82 15.36
N GLY A 40 -9.81 -20.43 16.54
CA GLY A 40 -10.89 -20.08 17.47
C GLY A 40 -10.81 -18.65 18.04
N SER A 41 -9.66 -17.98 17.87
CA SER A 41 -9.40 -16.60 18.28
C SER A 41 -9.18 -15.66 17.09
N ALA A 42 -9.47 -16.08 15.87
CA ALA A 42 -9.34 -15.24 14.68
C ALA A 42 -10.39 -14.12 14.68
N ILE A 43 -10.09 -13.03 13.97
CA ILE A 43 -11.07 -11.99 13.65
C ILE A 43 -12.24 -12.61 12.88
N ARG A 44 -13.44 -12.06 13.07
CA ARG A 44 -14.68 -12.58 12.47
C ARG A 44 -15.38 -11.50 11.66
N PRO A 45 -16.15 -11.88 10.63
CA PRO A 45 -17.09 -10.96 10.01
C PRO A 45 -18.04 -10.34 11.04
N GLY A 46 -18.18 -9.02 11.00
CA GLY A 46 -18.96 -8.21 11.95
C GLY A 46 -18.18 -7.73 13.19
N ASP A 47 -16.94 -8.19 13.42
CA ASP A 47 -16.11 -7.59 14.46
C ASP A 47 -15.80 -6.12 14.12
N VAL A 48 -15.81 -5.26 15.14
CA VAL A 48 -15.49 -3.82 15.00
C VAL A 48 -14.15 -3.56 15.65
N LEU A 49 -13.15 -3.24 14.84
CA LEU A 49 -11.78 -2.97 15.28
C LEU A 49 -11.57 -1.47 15.47
N LYS A 50 -10.84 -1.08 16.52
CA LYS A 50 -10.40 0.31 16.72
C LYS A 50 -8.99 0.48 16.17
N THR A 51 -8.79 1.43 15.26
CA THR A 51 -7.51 1.74 14.64
C THR A 51 -6.72 2.78 15.43
N ARG A 52 -5.43 2.88 15.15
CA ARG A 52 -4.47 3.79 15.81
C ARG A 52 -4.90 5.26 15.78
N ASN A 53 -5.50 5.71 14.68
CA ASN A 53 -6.04 7.07 14.56
C ASN A 53 -7.40 7.28 15.26
N GLY A 54 -7.86 6.31 16.05
CA GLY A 54 -9.09 6.39 16.84
C GLY A 54 -10.38 6.07 16.10
N LYS A 55 -10.32 5.83 14.77
CA LYS A 55 -11.48 5.38 13.99
C LYS A 55 -11.81 3.92 14.30
N THR A 56 -12.98 3.49 13.85
CA THR A 56 -13.43 2.09 13.92
C THR A 56 -13.65 1.54 12.52
N ILE A 57 -13.36 0.24 12.33
CA ILE A 57 -13.57 -0.49 11.09
C ILE A 57 -14.45 -1.71 11.40
N GLU A 58 -15.59 -1.83 10.71
CA GLU A 58 -16.35 -3.08 10.66
C GLU A 58 -15.69 -4.03 9.68
N VAL A 59 -15.33 -5.23 10.15
CA VAL A 59 -14.73 -6.27 9.32
C VAL A 59 -15.85 -7.01 8.60
N MET A 60 -16.15 -6.62 7.35
CA MET A 60 -17.15 -7.33 6.54
C MET A 60 -16.60 -8.61 5.90
N ASN A 61 -15.28 -8.65 5.64
CA ASN A 61 -14.59 -9.81 5.08
C ASN A 61 -13.16 -9.87 5.68
N THR A 62 -12.80 -11.00 6.27
CA THR A 62 -11.50 -11.22 6.92
C THR A 62 -10.36 -11.45 5.93
N ASP A 63 -10.66 -11.71 4.66
CA ASP A 63 -9.71 -11.77 3.53
C ASP A 63 -9.47 -10.39 2.89
N ALA A 64 -10.04 -9.34 3.48
CA ALA A 64 -9.67 -7.95 3.22
C ALA A 64 -8.82 -7.41 4.38
N GLU A 65 -7.91 -8.23 4.90
CA GLU A 65 -7.00 -7.94 6.00
C GLU A 65 -5.90 -6.94 5.63
N GLY A 66 -5.44 -6.95 4.38
CA GLY A 66 -4.31 -6.12 3.96
C GLY A 66 -4.55 -4.63 4.24
N ARG A 67 -5.78 -4.14 4.02
CA ARG A 67 -6.16 -2.76 4.34
C ARG A 67 -6.26 -2.49 5.84
N LEU A 68 -6.52 -3.51 6.67
CA LEU A 68 -6.61 -3.37 8.13
C LEU A 68 -5.23 -3.08 8.72
N ILE A 69 -4.22 -3.89 8.36
CA ILE A 69 -2.85 -3.66 8.84
C ILE A 69 -2.26 -2.36 8.28
N MET A 70 -2.63 -2.00 7.05
CA MET A 70 -2.19 -0.76 6.41
C MET A 70 -2.81 0.48 7.05
N ALA A 71 -4.05 0.42 7.52
CA ALA A 71 -4.68 1.54 8.21
C ALA A 71 -3.87 2.00 9.43
N ASP A 72 -3.40 1.05 10.25
CA ASP A 72 -2.56 1.35 11.41
C ASP A 72 -1.14 1.75 11.01
N ALA A 73 -0.55 1.10 10.01
CA ALA A 73 0.80 1.44 9.54
C ALA A 73 0.86 2.86 8.96
N LEU A 74 -0.13 3.26 8.16
CA LEU A 74 -0.24 4.61 7.61
C LEU A 74 -0.51 5.66 8.70
N ALA A 75 -1.36 5.32 9.68
CA ALA A 75 -1.60 6.19 10.83
C ALA A 75 -0.34 6.38 11.68
N PHE A 76 0.47 5.34 11.85
CA PHE A 76 1.75 5.44 12.56
C PHE A 76 2.78 6.23 11.76
N ALA A 77 2.91 5.96 10.46
CA ALA A 77 3.86 6.65 9.58
C ALA A 77 3.59 8.16 9.50
N SER A 78 2.33 8.58 9.55
CA SER A 78 1.96 10.00 9.48
C SER A 78 2.33 10.80 10.73
N GLU A 79 2.53 10.16 11.88
CA GLU A 79 2.97 10.82 13.12
C GLU A 79 4.37 11.45 12.98
N ALA A 80 5.21 10.88 12.11
CA ALA A 80 6.52 11.44 11.78
C ALA A 80 6.46 12.68 10.87
N MET A 81 5.26 13.05 10.38
CA MET A 81 5.02 14.16 9.46
C MET A 81 5.96 14.17 8.24
N PRO A 82 6.07 13.06 7.47
CA PRO A 82 6.94 13.00 6.30
C PRO A 82 6.41 13.86 5.15
N ASP A 83 7.32 14.29 4.26
CA ASP A 83 6.96 15.04 3.04
C ASP A 83 6.10 14.20 2.07
N LEU A 84 6.28 12.88 2.10
CA LEU A 84 5.58 11.93 1.22
C LEU A 84 5.42 10.57 1.92
N ILE A 85 4.26 9.95 1.74
CA ILE A 85 4.01 8.55 2.08
C ILE A 85 3.65 7.80 0.79
N CYS A 86 4.33 6.69 0.55
CA CYS A 86 4.01 5.75 -0.51
C CYS A 86 3.81 4.36 0.10
N ASP A 87 2.67 3.74 -0.14
CA ASP A 87 2.44 2.34 0.17
C ASP A 87 2.53 1.44 -1.07
N ILE A 88 2.89 0.19 -0.84
CA ILE A 88 2.98 -0.85 -1.87
C ILE A 88 2.34 -2.11 -1.27
N ALA A 89 1.30 -2.64 -1.91
CA ALA A 89 0.57 -3.79 -1.40
C ALA A 89 0.04 -4.69 -2.53
N THR A 90 0.05 -6.00 -2.30
CA THR A 90 -0.65 -7.01 -3.11
C THR A 90 -2.14 -7.06 -2.77
N LEU A 91 -2.80 -5.89 -2.80
CA LEU A 91 -4.00 -5.65 -1.99
C LEU A 91 -5.30 -6.29 -2.50
N THR A 92 -5.49 -6.40 -3.82
CA THR A 92 -6.78 -6.85 -4.36
C THR A 92 -6.61 -7.68 -5.62
N GLY A 93 -7.50 -8.64 -5.84
CA GLY A 93 -7.68 -9.25 -7.15
C GLY A 93 -8.30 -8.32 -8.19
N ALA A 94 -9.00 -7.25 -7.77
CA ALA A 94 -9.65 -6.31 -8.68
C ALA A 94 -8.66 -5.51 -9.52
N SER A 95 -7.51 -5.10 -8.97
CA SER A 95 -6.45 -4.44 -9.73
C SER A 95 -5.90 -5.34 -10.84
N TYR A 96 -5.69 -6.63 -10.53
CA TYR A 96 -5.28 -7.64 -11.50
C TYR A 96 -6.34 -7.83 -12.61
N VAL A 97 -7.63 -7.93 -12.25
CA VAL A 97 -8.71 -8.05 -13.25
C VAL A 97 -8.79 -6.82 -14.15
N ALA A 98 -8.55 -5.62 -13.61
CA ALA A 98 -8.65 -4.37 -14.35
C ALA A 98 -7.45 -4.12 -15.28
N LEU A 99 -6.24 -4.44 -14.86
CA LEU A 99 -4.99 -3.99 -15.52
C LEU A 99 -4.07 -5.13 -15.98
N GLY A 100 -4.35 -6.38 -15.61
CA GLY A 100 -3.49 -7.54 -15.90
C GLY A 100 -2.27 -7.64 -14.97
N LEU A 101 -1.25 -8.37 -15.41
CA LEU A 101 -0.02 -8.64 -14.64
C LEU A 101 1.09 -7.61 -14.88
N ASP A 102 1.07 -6.95 -16.04
CA ASP A 102 2.20 -6.15 -16.51
C ASP A 102 2.13 -4.69 -16.05
N ILE A 103 0.98 -4.27 -15.51
CA ILE A 103 0.69 -2.87 -15.17
C ILE A 103 0.35 -2.75 -13.69
N GLY A 104 1.14 -1.96 -12.96
CA GLY A 104 0.87 -1.62 -11.56
C GLY A 104 -0.26 -0.58 -11.43
N ALA A 105 -1.23 -0.84 -10.56
CA ALA A 105 -2.26 0.15 -10.20
C ALA A 105 -1.66 1.19 -9.23
N VAL A 106 -1.82 2.47 -9.54
CA VAL A 106 -1.42 3.57 -8.66
C VAL A 106 -2.63 4.42 -8.32
N LEU A 107 -2.80 4.74 -7.04
CA LEU A 107 -3.75 5.72 -6.56
C LEU A 107 -2.98 6.82 -5.83
N SER A 108 -3.33 8.07 -6.09
CA SER A 108 -2.69 9.23 -5.47
C SER A 108 -3.72 10.32 -5.20
N ASN A 109 -3.55 11.02 -4.09
CA ASN A 109 -4.29 12.23 -3.78
C ASN A 109 -3.57 13.50 -4.27
N ASN A 110 -2.39 13.36 -4.89
CA ASN A 110 -1.55 14.45 -5.37
C ASN A 110 -1.31 14.33 -6.87
N ARG A 111 -1.99 15.18 -7.66
CA ARG A 111 -1.92 15.19 -9.14
C ARG A 111 -0.53 15.50 -9.70
N ASP A 112 0.27 16.29 -9.00
CA ASP A 112 1.61 16.62 -9.47
C ASP A 112 2.57 15.44 -9.30
N LEU A 113 2.41 14.68 -8.21
CA LEU A 113 3.07 13.39 -8.05
C LEU A 113 2.68 12.43 -9.18
N GLU A 114 1.40 12.39 -9.57
CA GLU A 114 0.94 11.52 -10.66
C GLU A 114 1.67 11.82 -11.97
N LYS A 115 1.70 13.10 -12.36
CA LYS A 115 2.37 13.57 -13.57
C LYS A 115 3.86 13.24 -13.55
N ASN A 116 4.52 13.45 -12.41
CA ASN A 116 5.94 13.17 -12.27
C ASN A 116 6.25 11.68 -12.46
N LEU A 117 5.46 10.79 -11.85
CA LEU A 117 5.61 9.35 -12.02
C LEU A 117 5.33 8.89 -13.47
N LEU A 118 4.32 9.44 -14.13
CA LEU A 118 4.05 9.14 -15.56
C LEU A 118 5.20 9.58 -16.47
N ASN A 119 5.87 10.68 -16.15
CA ASN A 119 7.04 11.12 -16.90
C ASN A 119 8.26 10.22 -16.65
N LEU A 120 8.47 9.77 -15.41
CA LEU A 120 9.52 8.80 -15.08
C LEU A 120 9.30 7.45 -15.78
N GLN A 121 8.05 6.99 -15.87
CA GLN A 121 7.68 5.76 -16.57
C GLN A 121 8.16 5.74 -18.02
N LYS A 122 8.13 6.89 -18.73
CA LYS A 122 8.60 6.99 -20.13
C LYS A 122 10.11 6.76 -20.28
N ILE A 123 10.87 6.96 -19.20
CA ILE A 123 12.33 6.85 -19.17
C ILE A 123 12.73 5.45 -18.70
N LEU A 124 11.92 4.81 -17.86
CA LEU A 124 12.15 3.47 -17.32
C LEU A 124 11.70 2.41 -18.33
N VAL A 125 12.62 1.53 -18.73
CA VAL A 125 12.31 0.38 -19.59
C VAL A 125 11.65 -0.71 -18.72
N ASN A 126 10.49 -1.22 -19.15
CA ASN A 126 9.75 -2.34 -18.53
C ASN A 126 9.10 -2.10 -17.17
N ILE A 127 8.75 -0.86 -16.82
CA ILE A 127 7.84 -0.57 -15.69
C ILE A 127 6.62 0.16 -16.25
N PHE A 128 5.44 -0.45 -16.12
CA PHE A 128 4.18 0.17 -16.53
C PHE A 128 3.29 0.38 -15.30
N ILE A 129 2.77 1.59 -15.16
CA ILE A 129 1.80 1.93 -14.13
C ILE A 129 0.58 2.60 -14.77
N HIS A 130 -0.58 2.46 -14.12
CA HIS A 130 -1.80 3.16 -14.50
C HIS A 130 -2.45 3.80 -13.28
N TYR A 131 -2.88 5.05 -13.43
CA TYR A 131 -3.57 5.78 -12.37
C TYR A 131 -5.04 5.42 -12.32
N LEU A 132 -5.51 5.00 -11.16
CA LEU A 132 -6.93 4.83 -10.88
C LEU A 132 -7.43 6.04 -10.09
N SER A 133 -8.65 6.49 -10.42
CA SER A 133 -9.21 7.69 -9.82
C SER A 133 -9.60 7.47 -8.36
N LEU A 134 -9.20 8.39 -7.48
CA LEU A 134 -9.79 8.54 -6.15
C LEU A 134 -10.95 9.52 -6.26
N THR A 135 -12.18 9.00 -6.28
CA THR A 135 -13.40 9.80 -6.33
C THR A 135 -14.19 9.67 -5.06
N ASN A 136 -14.84 10.75 -4.65
CA ASN A 136 -15.97 10.65 -3.74
C ASN A 136 -17.23 10.44 -4.60
N THR A 137 -17.71 9.20 -4.67
CA THR A 137 -18.88 8.83 -5.49
C THR A 137 -20.20 8.97 -4.72
N GLU A 138 -20.17 9.47 -3.49
CA GLU A 138 -21.36 9.65 -2.65
C GLU A 138 -22.10 10.99 -2.90
N ASN A 139 -21.81 11.67 -4.02
CA ASN A 139 -22.54 12.86 -4.50
C ASN A 139 -23.22 12.59 -5.84
#